data_AF-A0A830C293-F1
#
_entry.id   AF-A0A830C293-F1
#
_cell.length_a   1.000
_cell.length_b   1.000
_cell.length_c   1.000
_cell.angle_alpha   90.00
_cell.angle_beta   90.00
_cell.angle_gamma   90.00
#
_symmetry.space_group_name_H-M   'P 1'
#
loop_
_entity.id
_entity.type
_entity.pdbx_description
1 polymer ?
#
loop_
_entity_poly.entity_id
_entity_poly.type
_entity_poly.pdbx_seq_one_letter_code
_entity_poly.pdbx_strand_id
1 'polypeptide(L)' 'MIITNAGNKVTLKVKDAARPPPTYTCVSLLGVCGKTLTQARCVQLCYDYYDGLHPWPHCDQYPGIDDVLCYCEHDCMKG' A
#
# COMPACT_ATOMS: atom_id res chain seq x y z
N MET A 1 -0.41 -30.80 -6.67
CA MET A 1 -0.60 -32.20 -7.13
C MET A 1 0.63 -32.59 -7.94
N ILE A 2 1.36 -33.64 -7.55
CA ILE A 2 2.59 -34.07 -8.26
C ILE A 2 2.19 -35.21 -9.20
N ILE A 3 2.27 -34.99 -10.51
CA ILE A 3 2.20 -36.06 -11.51
C ILE A 3 3.63 -36.53 -11.73
N THR A 4 3.93 -37.79 -11.41
CA THR A 4 5.24 -38.40 -11.66
C THR A 4 5.21 -39.13 -13.00
N ASN A 5 6.07 -38.71 -13.92
CA ASN A 5 6.51 -39.56 -15.03
C ASN A 5 8.03 -39.72 -14.91
N ALA A 6 8.50 -40.95 -15.05
CA ALA A 6 9.85 -41.36 -14.72
C ALA A 6 10.92 -40.55 -15.49
N GLY A 7 11.93 -40.05 -14.78
CA GLY A 7 13.24 -39.76 -15.38
C GLY A 7 13.70 -38.31 -15.51
N ASN A 8 12.90 -37.29 -15.18
CA ASN A 8 13.43 -35.92 -15.13
C ASN A 8 12.65 -35.08 -14.11
N LYS A 9 13.27 -34.77 -12.97
CA LYS A 9 12.67 -33.91 -11.93
C LYS A 9 12.74 -32.45 -12.39
N VAL A 10 11.88 -32.08 -13.33
CA VAL A 10 11.63 -30.69 -13.67
C VAL A 10 10.71 -30.13 -12.60
N THR A 11 11.25 -29.30 -11.71
CA THR A 11 10.45 -28.51 -10.78
C THR A 11 9.69 -27.45 -11.59
N LEU A 12 8.54 -27.84 -12.15
CA LEU A 12 7.63 -26.89 -12.75
C LEU A 12 7.10 -26.01 -11.62
N LYS A 13 7.62 -24.79 -11.52
CA LYS A 13 6.97 -23.72 -10.76
C LYS A 13 5.65 -23.45 -11.47
N VAL A 14 4.61 -24.20 -11.10
CA VAL A 14 3.25 -23.87 -11.49
C VAL A 14 2.98 -22.52 -10.85
N LYS A 15 3.10 -21.45 -11.64
CA LYS A 15 2.62 -20.13 -11.25
C LYS A 15 1.12 -20.34 -11.03
N ASP A 16 0.64 -20.15 -9.80
CA ASP A 16 -0.79 -20.15 -9.48
C ASP A 16 -1.46 -18.99 -10.25
N ALA A 17 -1.70 -19.20 -11.54
CA ALA A 17 -2.24 -18.20 -12.46
C ALA A 17 -3.70 -17.86 -12.14
N ALA A 18 -4.36 -18.70 -11.32
CA ALA A 18 -5.70 -18.50 -10.81
C ALA A 18 -5.76 -17.58 -9.58
N ARG A 19 -4.63 -17.30 -8.91
CA ARG A 19 -4.62 -16.38 -7.78
C ARG A 19 -4.57 -14.94 -8.33
N PRO A 20 -5.55 -14.09 -8.02
CA PRO A 20 -5.48 -12.69 -8.40
C PRO A 20 -4.19 -12.08 -7.83
N PRO A 21 -3.58 -11.10 -8.52
CA PRO A 21 -2.43 -10.39 -7.99
C PRO A 21 -2.72 -9.87 -6.57
N PRO A 22 -1.79 -10.01 -5.62
CA PRO A 22 -1.96 -9.42 -4.31
C PRO A 22 -2.11 -7.90 -4.46
N THR A 23 -3.08 -7.33 -3.75
CA THR A 23 -3.18 -5.88 -3.55
C THR A 23 -2.19 -5.49 -2.45
N TYR A 24 -1.43 -4.43 -2.69
CA TYR A 24 -0.47 -3.89 -1.73
C TYR A 24 -0.87 -2.46 -1.36
N THR A 25 -0.90 -2.20 -0.07
CA THR A 25 -1.12 -0.85 0.47
C THR A 25 0.24 -0.18 0.71
N CYS A 26 0.38 1.02 0.19
CA CYS A 26 1.52 1.89 0.38
C CYS A 26 1.13 3.01 1.36
N VAL A 27 2.12 3.48 2.12
CA VAL A 27 1.93 4.55 3.10
C VAL A 27 2.88 5.70 2.77
N SER A 28 2.33 6.89 2.59
CA SER A 28 3.09 8.11 2.33
C SER A 28 2.91 9.13 3.45
N LEU A 29 4.02 9.64 3.98
CA LEU A 29 4.04 10.69 5.01
C LEU A 29 4.11 12.07 4.34
N LEU A 30 3.04 12.85 4.44
CA LEU A 30 2.93 14.13 3.72
C LEU A 30 3.28 15.35 4.59
N GLY A 31 3.45 15.15 5.91
CA GLY A 31 3.88 16.19 6.85
C GLY A 31 3.38 15.95 8.27
N VAL A 32 3.42 16.99 9.10
CA VAL A 32 2.98 16.96 10.50
C VAL A 32 1.68 17.76 10.68
N CYS A 33 0.60 17.07 11.04
CA CYS A 33 -0.70 17.68 11.26
C CYS A 33 -0.68 18.60 12.49
N GLY A 34 -1.30 19.77 12.37
CA GLY A 34 -1.35 20.79 13.43
C GLY A 34 -0.05 21.60 13.60
N LYS A 35 1.02 21.24 12.88
CA LYS A 35 2.29 22.00 12.88
C LYS A 35 2.63 22.54 11.50
N THR A 36 2.89 21.67 10.52
CA THR A 36 3.30 22.07 9.16
C THR A 36 2.11 22.13 8.20
N LEU A 37 1.03 21.41 8.50
CA LEU A 37 -0.20 21.39 7.70
C LEU A 37 -1.44 21.16 8.57
N THR A 38 -2.61 21.59 8.08
CA THR A 38 -3.90 21.28 8.71
C THR A 38 -4.39 19.90 8.29
N GLN A 39 -5.31 19.29 9.05
CA GLN A 39 -5.95 18.03 8.65
C GLN A 39 -6.64 18.16 7.27
N ALA A 40 -7.32 19.28 7.01
CA ALA A 40 -7.92 19.52 5.69
C ALA A 40 -6.88 19.54 4.57
N ARG A 41 -5.70 20.11 4.83
CA ARG A 41 -4.60 20.11 3.86
C ARG A 41 -3.98 18.71 3.68
N CYS A 42 -3.91 17.90 4.74
CA CYS A 42 -3.51 16.49 4.66
C CYS A 42 -4.42 15.71 3.70
N VAL A 43 -5.74 15.84 3.92
CA VAL A 43 -6.78 15.22 3.09
C VAL A 43 -6.63 15.64 1.63
N GLN A 44 -6.53 16.96 1.40
CA GLN A 44 -6.40 17.49 0.05
C GLN A 44 -5.14 16.95 -0.65
N LEU A 45 -3.97 17.00 -0.01
CA LEU A 45 -2.72 16.52 -0.59
C LEU A 45 -2.75 15.02 -0.93
N CYS A 46 -3.36 14.21 -0.07
CA CYS A 46 -3.49 12.78 -0.30
C CYS A 46 -4.34 12.48 -1.54
N TYR A 47 -5.49 13.15 -1.70
CA TYR A 47 -6.30 13.02 -2.90
C TYR A 47 -5.60 13.61 -4.14
N ASP A 48 -4.90 14.74 -4.02
CA ASP A 48 -4.20 15.37 -5.15
C ASP A 48 -3.04 14.49 -5.68
N TYR A 49 -2.28 13.84 -4.80
CA TYR A 49 -1.08 13.07 -5.19
C TYR A 49 -1.39 11.63 -5.60
N TYR A 50 -2.40 11.02 -4.99
CA TYR A 50 -2.68 9.59 -5.18
C TYR A 50 -4.08 9.37 -5.79
N ASP A 51 -4.55 10.32 -6.59
CA ASP A 51 -5.81 10.18 -7.31
C ASP A 51 -5.85 8.90 -8.15
N GLY A 52 -6.97 8.18 -8.03
CA GLY A 52 -7.17 6.88 -8.65
C GLY A 52 -6.37 5.72 -8.04
N LEU A 53 -5.75 5.89 -6.87
CA LEU A 53 -5.11 4.83 -6.08
C LEU A 53 -5.86 4.53 -4.77
N HIS A 54 -7.17 4.78 -4.74
CA HIS A 54 -8.00 4.66 -3.53
C HIS A 54 -7.37 5.27 -2.26
N PRO A 55 -6.99 6.56 -2.31
CA PRO A 55 -6.31 7.21 -1.21
C PRO A 55 -7.20 7.32 0.03
N TRP A 56 -6.61 7.02 1.18
CA TRP A 56 -7.18 7.17 2.51
C TRP A 56 -6.26 8.07 3.34
N PRO A 57 -6.61 9.37 3.45
CA PRO A 57 -5.89 10.29 4.32
C PRO A 57 -6.29 10.15 5.79
N HIS A 58 -5.31 10.23 6.69
CA HIS A 58 -5.53 10.36 8.12
C HIS A 58 -4.37 11.06 8.84
N CYS A 59 -4.65 11.58 10.04
CA CYS A 59 -3.68 12.26 10.89
C CYS A 59 -3.58 11.50 12.20
N ASP A 60 -2.56 10.65 12.33
CA ASP A 60 -2.43 9.74 13.46
C ASP A 60 -1.05 9.89 14.13
N GLN A 61 -0.98 9.50 15.39
CA GLN A 61 0.27 9.44 16.14
C GLN A 61 0.85 8.02 16.07
N TYR A 62 2.14 7.90 15.77
CA TYR A 62 2.83 6.60 15.82
C TYR A 62 3.43 6.37 17.21
N PRO A 63 3.35 5.15 17.78
CA PRO A 63 3.98 4.86 19.07
C PRO A 63 5.47 5.23 19.09
N GLY A 64 5.87 6.08 20.04
CA GLY A 64 7.25 6.56 20.16
C GLY A 64 7.56 7.83 19.35
N ILE A 65 6.58 8.42 18.68
CA ILE A 65 6.68 9.73 18.02
C ILE A 65 5.64 10.65 18.65
N ASP A 66 6.05 11.83 19.13
CA ASP A 66 5.15 12.80 19.77
C ASP A 66 4.32 13.62 18.77
N ASP A 67 4.74 13.63 17.51
CA ASP A 67 4.08 14.33 16.42
C ASP A 67 2.90 13.52 15.83
N VAL A 68 1.82 14.23 15.49
CA VAL A 68 0.71 13.68 14.70
C VAL A 68 1.08 13.82 13.22
N LEU A 69 1.28 12.70 12.55
CA LEU A 69 1.75 12.66 11.17
C LEU A 69 0.58 12.54 10.20
N CYS A 70 0.68 13.22 9.05
CA CYS A 70 -0.25 13.06 7.94
C CYS A 70 0.14 11.82 7.15
N TYR A 71 -0.66 10.78 7.29
CA TYR A 71 -0.57 9.55 6.52
C TYR A 71 -1.53 9.63 5.33
N CYS A 72 -1.05 9.16 4.19
CA CYS A 72 -1.87 8.81 3.05
C CYS A 72 -1.63 7.34 2.75
N GLU A 73 -2.59 6.49 3.11
CA GLU A 73 -2.61 5.09 2.68
C GLU A 73 -3.24 5.01 1.30
N HIS A 74 -2.66 4.25 0.39
CA HIS A 74 -3.17 4.13 -0.97
C HIS A 74 -2.73 2.80 -1.58
N ASP A 75 -3.37 2.40 -2.67
CA ASP A 75 -2.90 1.29 -3.48
C ASP A 75 -1.52 1.63 -4.05
N CYS A 76 -0.57 0.70 -3.93
CA CYS A 76 0.77 0.90 -4.47
C CYS A 76 0.78 1.00 -6.00
N MET A 77 -0.19 0.38 -6.66
CA MET A 77 -0.26 0.25 -8.13
C MET A 77 -1.70 0.47 -8.58
N LYS A 78 -1.89 1.07 -9.77
CA LYS A 78 -3.21 1.12 -10.41
C LYS A 78 -3.61 -0.31 -10.83
N GLY A 79 -4.80 -0.72 -10.40
CA GLY A 79 -5.42 -2.00 -10.76
C GLY A 79 -5.97 -2.04 -12.18
#